data_AF-A0A9D2QKU3-F1
#
_entry.id   AF-A0A9D2QKU3-F1
#
_cell.length_a   1.000
_cell.length_b   1.000
_cell.length_c   1.000
_cell.angle_alpha   90.00
_cell.angle_beta   90.00
_cell.angle_gamma   90.00
#
_symmetry.space_group_name_H-M   'P 1'
#
loop_
_entity.id
_entity.type
_entity.pdbx_description
1 polymer ?
#
loop_
_entity_poly.entity_id
_entity_poly.type
_entity_poly.pdbx_seq_one_letter_code
_entity_poly.pdbx_strand_id
1 'polypeptide(L)'
;NSDFNIMNDNFFWMNDNEIMAQTGYDTQASEWASLEWYQNYYETRLVGKFTFPVYAYVSDAEQTYGADIKSRMIEFAYNVICCSSDQFETVYESGYNELLNAGLQDILDARAEYYDSVNG
;
A
#
# COMPACT_ATOMS: atom_id res chain seq x y z
N ASN A 1 -24.89 4.34 4.62
CA ASN A 1 -24.09 5.51 4.99
C ASN A 1 -22.66 5.10 4.71
N SER A 2 -22.23 5.33 3.47
CA SER A 2 -20.97 4.82 2.93
C SER A 2 -19.92 5.86 3.23
N ASP A 3 -19.12 5.60 4.26
CA ASP A 3 -18.02 6.47 4.63
C ASP A 3 -16.90 6.37 3.61
N PHE A 4 -16.44 7.52 3.14
CA PHE A 4 -15.38 7.73 2.16
C PHE A 4 -14.01 7.31 2.70
N ASN A 5 -13.76 6.01 2.93
CA ASN A 5 -12.43 5.57 3.34
C ASN A 5 -11.58 5.05 2.16
N ILE A 6 -10.44 5.71 1.97
CA ILE A 6 -9.38 5.40 0.98
C ILE A 6 -8.61 4.12 1.38
N MET A 7 -8.87 3.56 2.56
CA MET A 7 -8.33 2.27 3.00
C MET A 7 -9.43 1.22 2.99
N ASN A 8 -9.57 0.60 1.81
CA ASN A 8 -10.27 -0.64 1.46
C ASN A 8 -11.28 -1.20 2.47
N ASP A 9 -12.57 -1.13 2.10
CA ASP A 9 -13.70 -1.92 2.62
C ASP A 9 -13.48 -3.43 2.37
N ASN A 10 -12.35 -3.98 2.83
CA ASN A 10 -12.05 -5.40 2.71
C ASN A 10 -12.85 -6.17 3.76
N PHE A 11 -14.14 -6.36 3.47
CA PHE A 11 -15.00 -7.18 4.32
C PHE A 11 -14.39 -8.58 4.48
N PHE A 12 -14.59 -9.22 5.63
CA PHE A 12 -13.97 -10.51 5.94
C PHE A 12 -14.19 -11.57 4.86
N TRP A 13 -15.37 -11.58 4.23
CA TRP A 13 -15.75 -12.50 3.16
C TRP A 13 -15.04 -12.23 1.83
N MET A 14 -14.49 -11.04 1.60
CA MET A 14 -13.69 -10.73 0.41
C MET A 14 -12.31 -11.40 0.41
N ASN A 15 -11.88 -11.93 1.57
CA ASN A 15 -10.67 -12.73 1.71
C ASN A 15 -10.92 -14.24 1.56
N ASP A 16 -12.19 -14.65 1.43
CA ASP A 16 -12.56 -16.04 1.19
C ASP A 16 -12.67 -16.26 -0.32
N ASN A 17 -11.67 -16.94 -0.88
CA ASN A 17 -11.60 -17.21 -2.31
C ASN A 17 -12.78 -18.05 -2.83
N GLU A 18 -13.36 -18.93 -2.02
CA GLU A 18 -14.51 -19.74 -2.44
C GLU A 18 -15.76 -18.87 -2.56
N ILE A 19 -16.01 -18.03 -1.56
CA ILE A 19 -17.13 -17.07 -1.58
C ILE A 19 -16.98 -16.11 -2.77
N MET A 20 -15.76 -15.63 -3.02
CA MET A 20 -15.49 -14.71 -4.12
C MET A 20 -15.62 -15.38 -5.49
N ALA A 21 -15.19 -16.64 -5.63
CA ALA A 21 -15.36 -17.41 -6.86
C ALA A 21 -16.85 -17.65 -7.16
N GLN A 22 -17.63 -18.05 -6.15
CA GLN A 22 -19.07 -18.25 -6.30
C GLN A 22 -19.79 -16.94 -6.65
N THR A 23 -19.46 -15.85 -5.95
CA THR A 23 -20.03 -14.53 -6.24
C THR A 23 -19.70 -14.06 -7.65
N GLY A 24 -18.47 -14.28 -8.13
CA GLY A 24 -18.06 -13.93 -9.49
C GLY A 24 -18.82 -14.73 -10.55
N TYR A 25 -19.04 -16.02 -10.30
CA TYR A 25 -19.85 -16.88 -11.15
C TYR A 25 -21.32 -16.46 -11.19
N ASP A 26 -21.91 -16.13 -10.05
CA ASP A 26 -23.34 -15.76 -9.94
C ASP A 26 -23.64 -14.37 -10.52
N THR A 27 -22.65 -13.47 -10.55
CA THR A 27 -22.80 -12.08 -11.00
C THR A 27 -22.28 -11.81 -12.41
N GLN A 28 -21.83 -12.84 -13.13
CA GLN A 28 -21.33 -12.67 -14.48
C GLN A 28 -22.42 -12.13 -15.42
N ALA A 29 -22.11 -11.03 -16.13
CA ALA A 29 -23.07 -10.41 -17.06
C ALA A 29 -23.35 -11.27 -18.31
N SER A 30 -22.50 -12.25 -18.59
CA SER A 30 -22.66 -13.23 -19.67
C SER A 30 -22.07 -14.55 -19.22
N GLU A 31 -22.68 -15.68 -19.58
CA GLU A 31 -22.21 -17.02 -19.22
C GLU A 31 -20.99 -17.43 -20.06
N TRP A 32 -19.84 -16.82 -19.78
CA TRP A 32 -18.59 -17.08 -20.50
C TRP A 32 -17.58 -17.87 -19.67
N ALA A 33 -17.75 -17.92 -18.34
CA ALA A 33 -16.84 -18.58 -17.41
C ALA A 33 -17.55 -19.62 -16.55
N SER A 34 -16.88 -20.76 -16.35
CA SER A 34 -17.31 -21.77 -15.37
C SER A 34 -16.90 -21.37 -13.95
N LEU A 35 -17.53 -21.97 -12.94
CA LEU A 35 -17.11 -21.81 -11.55
C LEU A 35 -15.64 -22.21 -11.34
N GLU A 36 -15.21 -23.30 -12.00
CA GLU A 36 -13.82 -23.76 -11.98
C GLU A 36 -12.85 -22.71 -12.53
N TRP A 37 -13.25 -21.95 -13.55
CA TRP A 37 -12.45 -20.84 -14.07
C TRP A 37 -12.24 -19.75 -13.00
N TYR A 38 -13.29 -19.39 -12.26
CA TYR A 38 -13.20 -18.42 -11.17
C TYR A 38 -12.35 -18.94 -10.00
N GLN A 39 -12.50 -20.21 -9.62
CA GLN A 39 -11.65 -20.84 -8.59
C GLN A 39 -10.17 -20.75 -8.98
N ASN A 40 -9.84 -21.15 -10.22
CA ASN A 40 -8.48 -21.06 -10.76
C ASN A 40 -7.96 -19.62 -10.81
N TYR A 41 -8.80 -18.63 -11.13
CA TYR A 41 -8.42 -17.21 -11.09
C TYR A 41 -8.04 -16.75 -9.68
N TYR A 42 -8.85 -17.10 -8.66
CA TYR A 42 -8.58 -16.72 -7.27
C TYR A 42 -7.38 -17.47 -6.67
N GLU A 43 -7.04 -18.65 -7.15
CA GLU A 43 -5.78 -19.33 -6.82
C GLU A 43 -4.58 -18.70 -7.54
N THR A 44 -4.70 -18.43 -8.84
CA THR A 44 -3.60 -17.89 -9.67
C THR A 44 -3.20 -16.49 -9.22
N ARG A 45 -4.14 -15.63 -8.80
CA ARG A 45 -3.80 -14.30 -8.24
C ARG A 45 -3.02 -14.36 -6.92
N LEU A 46 -2.95 -15.53 -6.26
CA LEU A 46 -2.10 -15.75 -5.10
C LEU A 46 -0.69 -16.22 -5.50
N VAL A 47 -0.50 -16.69 -6.73
CA VAL A 47 0.80 -17.08 -7.26
C VAL A 47 1.56 -15.80 -7.63
N GLY A 48 2.61 -15.49 -6.88
CA GLY A 48 3.38 -14.27 -7.08
C GLY A 48 2.65 -13.00 -6.64
N LYS A 49 1.89 -13.08 -5.52
CA LYS A 49 1.30 -11.89 -4.86
C LYS A 49 2.26 -10.71 -4.95
N PHE A 50 1.70 -9.49 -5.07
CA PHE A 50 2.39 -8.28 -4.67
C PHE A 50 2.81 -8.48 -3.20
N THR A 51 3.97 -9.08 -2.98
CA THR A 51 4.60 -9.14 -1.68
C THR A 51 4.96 -7.70 -1.43
N PHE A 52 4.10 -6.98 -0.72
CA PHE A 52 4.55 -5.82 0.02
C PHE A 52 5.83 -6.29 0.72
N PRO A 53 6.99 -5.66 0.47
CA PRO A 53 8.19 -6.00 1.21
C PRO A 53 7.82 -5.86 2.68
N VAL A 54 7.64 -7.00 3.37
CA VAL A 54 7.34 -6.98 4.79
C VAL A 54 8.68 -6.78 5.45
N TYR A 55 8.96 -5.53 5.77
CA TYR A 55 10.11 -5.17 6.60
C TYR A 55 9.83 -5.70 8.02
N ALA A 56 10.21 -6.96 8.26
CA ALA A 56 9.97 -7.65 9.54
C ALA A 56 10.96 -7.21 10.64
N TYR A 57 12.00 -6.47 10.26
CA TYR A 57 12.97 -5.86 11.15
C TYR A 57 12.55 -4.41 11.42
N VAL A 58 12.65 -3.95 12.67
CA VAL A 58 12.45 -2.53 12.99
C VAL A 58 13.83 -1.96 13.34
N SER A 59 14.40 -1.18 12.44
CA SER A 59 15.70 -0.54 12.66
C SER A 59 15.62 0.54 13.75
N ASP A 60 16.77 0.89 14.32
CA ASP A 60 16.86 1.96 15.33
C ASP A 60 16.41 3.32 14.75
N ALA A 61 16.68 3.57 13.47
CA ALA A 61 16.18 4.76 12.76
C ALA A 61 14.65 4.78 12.70
N GLU A 62 14.02 3.62 12.43
CA GLU A 62 12.56 3.52 12.36
C GLU A 62 11.91 3.64 13.76
N GLN A 63 12.57 3.17 14.82
CA GLN A 63 12.14 3.41 16.21
C GLN A 63 12.25 4.89 16.60
N THR A 64 13.31 5.56 16.13
CA THR A 64 13.62 6.95 16.50
C THR A 64 12.75 7.96 15.77
N TYR A 65 12.59 7.80 14.45
CA TYR A 65 11.95 8.80 13.59
C TYR A 65 10.59 8.35 13.04
N GLY A 66 10.29 7.05 13.06
CA GLY A 66 9.16 6.48 12.31
C GLY A 66 7.78 7.00 12.72
N ALA A 67 7.57 7.33 14.00
CA ALA A 67 6.30 7.89 14.45
C ALA A 67 6.09 9.33 13.95
N ASP A 68 7.13 10.17 13.99
CA ASP A 68 7.07 11.57 13.52
C ASP A 68 6.94 11.62 11.99
N ILE A 69 7.73 10.82 11.28
CA ILE A 69 7.68 10.72 9.81
C ILE A 69 6.30 10.29 9.33
N LYS A 70 5.63 9.32 9.99
CA LYS A 70 4.27 8.90 9.61
C LYS A 70 3.26 10.05 9.70
N SER A 71 3.31 10.84 10.77
CA SER A 71 2.42 12.00 10.92
C SER A 71 2.68 13.04 9.83
N ARG A 72 3.96 13.37 9.59
CA ARG A 72 4.37 14.34 8.56
C ARG A 72 4.04 13.89 7.14
N MET A 73 4.15 12.60 6.84
CA MET A 73 3.80 12.05 5.52
C MET A 73 2.32 12.21 5.20
N ILE A 74 1.44 12.11 6.21
CA ILE A 74 0.00 12.35 6.03
C ILE A 74 -0.23 13.82 5.64
N GLU A 75 0.37 14.75 6.39
CA GLU A 75 0.26 16.19 6.10
C GLU A 75 0.85 16.55 4.73
N PHE A 76 2.02 16.01 4.39
CA PHE A 76 2.64 16.13 3.08
C PHE A 76 1.68 15.74 1.96
N ALA A 77 1.07 14.55 2.06
CA ALA A 77 0.15 14.06 1.04
C ALA A 77 -1.08 14.98 0.88
N TYR A 78 -1.68 15.44 1.98
CA TYR A 78 -2.80 16.38 1.92
C TYR A 78 -2.40 17.71 1.29
N ASN A 79 -1.24 18.26 1.65
CA ASN A 79 -0.78 19.53 1.11
C ASN A 79 -0.55 19.45 -0.41
N VAL A 80 0.06 18.35 -0.89
CA VAL A 80 0.32 18.13 -2.31
C VAL A 80 -0.98 17.87 -3.10
N ILE A 81 -1.94 17.15 -2.53
CA ILE A 81 -3.23 16.88 -3.19
C ILE A 81 -4.10 18.14 -3.28
N CYS A 82 -4.07 18.97 -2.23
CA CYS A 82 -4.97 20.11 -2.10
C CYS A 82 -4.39 21.43 -2.64
N CYS A 83 -3.08 21.50 -2.95
CA CYS A 83 -2.50 22.70 -3.52
C CYS A 83 -3.00 22.97 -4.94
N SER A 84 -2.92 24.23 -5.38
CA SER A 84 -3.21 24.55 -6.77
C SER A 84 -2.15 23.93 -7.70
N SER A 85 -2.54 23.60 -8.94
CA SER A 85 -1.67 22.91 -9.89
C SER A 85 -0.38 23.65 -10.21
N ASP A 86 -0.41 24.99 -10.17
CA ASP A 86 0.76 25.85 -10.40
C ASP A 86 1.72 25.91 -9.20
N GLN A 87 1.31 25.41 -8.04
CA GLN A 87 2.11 25.36 -6.82
C GLN A 87 2.65 23.97 -6.49
N PHE A 88 2.26 22.95 -7.24
CA PHE A 88 2.58 21.55 -6.97
C PHE A 88 4.06 21.31 -6.71
N GLU A 89 4.93 21.74 -7.64
CA GLU A 89 6.38 21.49 -7.53
C GLU A 89 6.96 22.09 -6.25
N THR A 90 6.62 23.34 -5.95
CA THR A 90 7.09 24.03 -4.74
C THR A 90 6.61 23.33 -3.46
N VAL A 91 5.33 22.95 -3.40
CA VAL A 91 4.75 22.29 -2.23
C VAL A 91 5.33 20.89 -2.05
N TYR A 92 5.52 20.16 -3.15
CA TYR A 92 6.13 18.85 -3.15
C TYR A 92 7.59 18.91 -2.66
N GLU A 93 8.42 19.77 -3.25
CA GLU A 93 9.83 19.90 -2.88
C GLU A 93 9.99 20.33 -1.43
N SER A 94 9.21 21.30 -0.96
CA SER A 94 9.26 21.75 0.44
C SER A 94 8.91 20.62 1.40
N GLY A 95 7.79 19.94 1.16
CA GLY A 95 7.35 18.86 2.05
C GLY A 95 8.25 17.64 2.00
N TYR A 96 8.84 17.31 0.85
CA TYR A 96 9.83 16.24 0.74
C TYR A 96 11.11 16.57 1.51
N ASN A 97 11.62 17.80 1.39
CA ASN A 97 12.77 18.26 2.15
C ASN A 97 12.52 18.25 3.68
N GLU A 98 11.30 18.58 4.12
CA GLU A 98 10.92 18.45 5.52
C GLU A 98 10.99 17.00 6.03
N LEU A 99 10.53 16.05 5.22
CA LEU A 99 10.63 14.62 5.55
C LEU A 99 12.08 14.15 5.62
N LEU A 100 12.93 14.57 4.68
CA LEU A 100 14.37 14.26 4.71
C LEU A 100 15.03 14.81 5.98
N ASN A 101 14.76 16.06 6.32
CA ASN A 101 15.29 16.70 7.53
C ASN A 101 14.79 16.04 8.83
N ALA A 102 13.63 15.39 8.80
CA ALA A 102 13.05 14.67 9.92
C ALA A 102 13.58 13.22 10.07
N GLY A 103 14.52 12.79 9.22
CA GLY A 103 15.15 11.47 9.30
C GLY A 103 14.57 10.42 8.34
N LEU A 104 13.82 10.83 7.31
CA LEU A 104 13.32 9.89 6.30
C LEU A 104 14.47 9.14 5.60
N GLN A 105 15.57 9.83 5.29
CA GLN A 105 16.71 9.19 4.60
C GLN A 105 17.33 8.08 5.44
N ASP A 106 17.51 8.30 6.75
CA ASP A 106 18.06 7.30 7.66
C ASP A 106 17.20 6.03 7.74
N ILE A 107 15.86 6.18 7.67
CA ILE A 107 14.93 5.03 7.59
C ILE A 107 15.11 4.29 6.26
N LEU A 108 15.20 5.01 5.13
CA LEU A 108 15.35 4.40 3.82
C LEU A 108 16.67 3.65 3.68
N ASP A 109 17.77 4.25 4.17
CA ASP A 109 19.10 3.64 4.15
C ASP A 109 19.12 2.37 5.01
N ALA A 110 18.56 2.40 6.23
CA ALA A 110 18.47 1.21 7.08
C ALA A 110 17.65 0.08 6.45
N ARG A 111 16.58 0.42 5.71
CA ARG A 111 15.78 -0.57 4.98
C ARG A 111 16.53 -1.16 3.79
N ALA A 112 17.29 -0.34 3.06
CA ALA A 112 18.14 -0.80 1.96
C ALA A 112 19.23 -1.75 2.47
N GLU A 113 19.93 -1.39 3.55
CA GLU A 113 20.95 -2.25 4.17
C GLU A 113 20.37 -3.61 4.61
N TYR A 114 19.18 -3.61 5.22
CA TYR A 114 18.52 -4.85 5.60
C TYR A 114 18.15 -5.69 4.37
N TYR A 115 17.59 -5.08 3.32
CA TYR A 115 17.24 -5.78 2.09
C TYR A 115 18.46 -6.45 1.45
N ASP A 116 19.58 -5.73 1.38
CA ASP A 116 20.84 -6.27 0.88
C ASP A 116 21.37 -7.39 1.77
N SER A 117 21.20 -7.31 3.09
CA SER A 117 21.64 -8.37 4.02
C SER A 117 20.89 -9.70 3.85
N VAL A 118 19.65 -9.67 3.36
CA VAL A 118 18.81 -10.88 3.22
C VAL A 118 18.74 -11.41 1.78
N ASN A 119 19.17 -10.63 0.79
CA ASN A 119 19.12 -11.00 -0.64
C ASN A 119 20.49 -10.92 -1.35
N GLY A 120 21.54 -10.48 -0.66
CA GLY A 120 22.92 -10.38 -1.17
C GLY A 120 23.74 -11.65 -1.05
#